data_AF-A0A956GWC5-F1
#
_entry.id   AF-A0A956GWC5-F1
#
_cell.length_a   1.000
_cell.length_b   1.000
_cell.length_c   1.000
_cell.angle_alpha   90.00
_cell.angle_beta   90.00
_cell.angle_gamma   90.00
#
_symmetry.space_group_name_H-M   'P 1'
#
loop_
_entity.id
_entity.type
_entity.pdbx_description
1 polymer ?
#
loop_
_entity_poly.entity_id
_entity_poly.type
_entity_poly.pdbx_seq_one_letter_code
_entity_poly.pdbx_strand_id
1 'polypeptide(L)'
;MRSRKTYPRLKHPLVRDGGQLREASWDEALDRAAGGLREVRDAHGGRALGIFSCSKSTNEMNYAAQKLARAVLGTNNIDSCNRT
;
A
#
# COMPACT_ATOMS: atom_id res chain seq x y z
N MET A 1 -29.78 9.57 -15.28
CA MET A 1 -28.97 8.43 -15.77
C MET A 1 -27.49 8.78 -15.58
N ARG A 2 -26.74 8.13 -14.67
CA ARG A 2 -25.33 8.47 -14.43
C ARG A 2 -24.46 7.88 -15.55
N SER A 3 -23.67 8.72 -16.22
CA SER A 3 -22.69 8.30 -17.22
C SER A 3 -21.66 7.34 -16.59
N ARG A 4 -21.34 6.24 -17.28
CA ARG A 4 -20.36 5.23 -16.81
C ARG A 4 -18.96 5.78 -17.01
N LYS A 5 -18.29 6.15 -15.92
CA LYS A 5 -16.90 6.59 -15.94
C LYS A 5 -15.97 5.39 -16.13
N THR A 6 -15.28 5.33 -17.27
CA THR A 6 -14.28 4.30 -17.55
C THR A 6 -12.92 4.80 -17.07
N TYR A 7 -12.27 4.05 -16.17
CA TYR A 7 -10.91 4.35 -15.71
C TYR A 7 -9.91 3.50 -16.50
N PRO A 8 -8.90 4.11 -17.15
CA PRO A 8 -7.86 3.35 -17.83
C PRO A 8 -6.99 2.59 -16.82
N ARG A 9 -6.50 1.41 -17.24
CA ARG A 9 -5.58 0.60 -16.42
C ARG A 9 -4.22 1.30 -16.35
N LEU A 10 -3.70 1.47 -15.13
CA LEU A 10 -2.34 1.97 -14.90
C LEU A 10 -1.30 0.95 -15.39
N LYS A 11 -0.23 1.45 -16.01
CA LYS A 11 0.86 0.65 -16.58
C LYS A 11 2.23 0.89 -15.93
N HIS A 12 2.38 2.04 -15.27
CA HIS A 12 3.61 2.45 -14.60
C HIS A 12 3.33 2.85 -13.15
N PRO A 13 4.29 2.64 -12.22
CA PRO A 13 4.25 3.28 -10.91
C PRO A 13 4.15 4.79 -11.03
N LEU A 14 3.48 5.42 -10.07
CA LEU A 14 3.36 6.87 -9.98
C LEU A 14 3.88 7.35 -8.62
N VAL A 15 4.73 8.37 -8.62
CA VAL A 15 5.24 9.03 -7.43
C VAL A 15 4.66 10.44 -7.34
N ARG A 16 4.39 10.92 -6.12
CA ARG A 16 3.91 12.28 -5.87
C ARG A 16 5.07 13.21 -5.56
N ASP A 17 5.26 14.23 -6.39
CA ASP A 17 6.20 15.33 -6.19
C ASP A 17 5.48 16.67 -6.37
N GLY A 18 5.70 17.62 -5.44
CA GLY A 18 5.05 18.93 -5.50
C GLY A 18 3.51 18.88 -5.56
N GLY A 19 2.91 17.83 -5.01
CA GLY A 19 1.45 17.60 -5.04
C GLY A 19 0.93 16.92 -6.31
N GLN A 20 1.75 16.77 -7.36
CA GLN A 20 1.36 16.14 -8.62
C GLN A 20 1.88 14.71 -8.74
N LEU A 21 1.14 13.84 -9.43
CA LEU A 21 1.60 12.47 -9.73
C LEU A 21 2.36 12.46 -11.06
N ARG A 22 3.51 11.80 -11.07
CA ARG A 22 4.31 11.54 -12.27
C ARG A 22 4.72 10.08 -12.34
N GLU A 23 5.02 9.59 -13.54
CA GLU A 23 5.58 8.26 -13.74
C GLU A 23 6.96 8.10 -13.08
N ALA A 24 7.23 6.88 -12.63
CA ALA A 24 8.46 6.50 -11.95
C ALA A 24 8.87 5.07 -12.33
N SER A 25 10.15 4.75 -12.15
CA SER A 25 10.61 3.37 -12.20
C SER A 25 10.10 2.57 -10.99
N TRP A 26 10.15 1.24 -11.07
CA TRP A 26 9.83 0.39 -9.93
C TRP A 26 10.77 0.63 -8.75
N ASP A 27 12.07 0.76 -9.01
CA ASP A 27 13.08 0.98 -7.97
C ASP A 27 12.79 2.29 -7.22
N GLU A 28 12.57 3.39 -7.93
CA GLU A 28 12.26 4.68 -7.32
C GLU A 28 10.98 4.62 -6.48
N ALA A 29 9.92 4.03 -7.04
CA ALA A 29 8.63 3.96 -6.37
C ALA A 29 8.68 3.11 -5.10
N LEU A 30 9.37 1.97 -5.14
CA LEU A 30 9.53 1.07 -4.00
C LEU A 30 10.46 1.66 -2.94
N ASP A 31 11.58 2.28 -3.33
CA ASP A 31 12.50 2.94 -2.40
C ASP A 31 11.81 4.06 -1.64
N ARG A 32 11.03 4.88 -2.34
CA ARG A 32 10.29 5.98 -1.71
C ARG A 32 9.19 5.49 -0.77
N ALA A 33 8.43 4.48 -1.19
CA ALA A 33 7.40 3.87 -0.34
C ALA A 33 8.02 3.25 0.93
N ALA A 34 9.10 2.49 0.75
CA ALA A 34 9.78 1.83 1.86
C ALA A 34 10.51 2.83 2.77
N GLY A 35 11.07 3.90 2.22
CA GLY A 35 11.67 5.02 2.98
C GLY A 35 10.66 5.64 3.94
N GLY A 36 9.51 6.10 3.43
CA GLY A 36 8.48 6.71 4.29
C GLY A 36 7.92 5.75 5.34
N LEU A 37 7.73 4.47 5.00
CA LEU A 37 7.31 3.47 5.98
C LEU A 37 8.36 3.23 7.08
N ARG A 38 9.65 3.19 6.73
CA ARG A 38 10.76 3.06 7.69
C ARG A 38 10.85 4.28 8.59
N GLU A 39 10.78 5.49 8.04
CA GLU A 39 10.83 6.74 8.81
C GLU A 39 9.74 6.77 9.90
N VAL A 40 8.49 6.46 9.53
CA VAL A 40 7.38 6.42 10.49
C VAL A 40 7.57 5.31 11.53
N ARG A 41 7.99 4.11 11.10
CA ARG A 41 8.25 2.99 12.01
C ARG A 41 9.36 3.34 13.01
N ASP A 42 10.44 3.95 12.56
CA ASP A 42 11.61 4.23 13.40
C ASP A 42 11.32 5.38 14.37
N ALA A 43 10.51 6.36 13.95
CA ALA A 43 10.10 7.49 14.81
C ALA A 43 8.95 7.17 15.79
N HIS A 44 8.00 6.31 15.41
CA HIS A 44 6.75 6.12 16.15
C HIS A 44 6.42 4.65 16.48
N GLY A 45 7.28 3.71 16.08
CA GLY A 45 7.08 2.27 16.24
C GLY A 45 6.10 1.66 15.23
N GLY A 46 6.12 0.33 15.13
CA GLY A 46 5.29 -0.41 14.17
C GLY A 46 3.78 -0.17 14.33
N ARG A 47 3.30 0.06 15.56
CA ARG A 47 1.89 0.32 15.87
C ARG A 47 1.33 1.60 15.23
N ALA A 48 2.19 2.51 14.74
CA ALA A 48 1.78 3.68 13.98
C ALA A 48 1.43 3.35 12.51
N LEU A 49 1.76 2.14 12.05
CA LEU A 49 1.48 1.66 10.70
C LEU A 49 0.31 0.68 10.69
N GLY A 50 -0.32 0.56 9.52
CA GLY A 50 -1.34 -0.46 9.25
C GLY A 50 -1.41 -0.84 7.77
N ILE A 51 -2.00 -2.00 7.49
CA ILE A 51 -2.18 -2.54 6.14
C ILE A 51 -3.65 -2.86 5.90
N PHE A 52 -4.15 -2.52 4.70
CA PHE A 52 -5.45 -2.98 4.22
C PHE A 52 -5.27 -3.97 3.07
N SER A 53 -5.69 -5.21 3.27
CA SER A 53 -5.72 -6.23 2.21
C SER A 53 -7.05 -6.26 1.48
N CYS A 54 -7.15 -7.07 0.43
CA CYS A 54 -8.34 -7.12 -0.43
C CYS A 54 -8.93 -8.52 -0.48
N SER A 55 -10.22 -8.65 -0.13
CA SER A 55 -10.96 -9.92 -0.20
C SER A 55 -11.11 -10.46 -1.63
N LYS A 56 -10.92 -9.62 -2.64
CA LYS A 56 -10.94 -10.02 -4.06
C LYS A 56 -9.56 -10.49 -4.57
N SER A 57 -8.53 -10.44 -3.73
CA SER A 57 -7.22 -11.03 -4.02
C SER A 57 -7.14 -12.47 -3.54
N THR A 58 -6.08 -13.19 -3.90
CA THR A 58 -5.92 -14.60 -3.50
C THR A 58 -5.53 -14.74 -2.03
N ASN A 59 -5.65 -15.95 -1.48
CA ASN A 59 -5.27 -16.23 -0.10
C ASN A 59 -3.75 -16.04 0.14
N GLU A 60 -2.92 -16.32 -0.86
CA GLU A 60 -1.47 -16.10 -0.82
C GLU A 60 -1.15 -14.60 -0.70
N MET A 61 -1.87 -13.74 -1.42
CA MET A 61 -1.70 -12.30 -1.32
C MET A 61 -2.11 -11.78 0.06
N ASN A 62 -3.19 -12.31 0.64
CA ASN A 62 -3.59 -11.97 2.01
C ASN A 62 -2.58 -12.49 3.04
N TYR A 63 -2.00 -13.68 2.82
CA TYR A 63 -0.92 -14.19 3.66
C TYR A 63 0.35 -13.31 3.59
N ALA A 64 0.73 -12.86 2.39
CA ALA A 64 1.86 -11.95 2.21
C ALA A 64 1.61 -10.61 2.89
N ALA A 65 0.41 -10.03 2.76
CA ALA A 65 0.03 -8.79 3.41
C ALA A 65 0.12 -8.88 4.94
N GLN A 66 -0.40 -9.96 5.54
CA GLN A 66 -0.31 -10.14 7.00
C GLN A 66 1.12 -10.41 7.47
N LYS A 67 1.94 -11.09 6.67
CA LYS A 67 3.36 -11.32 6.97
C LYS A 67 4.13 -10.00 6.93
N LEU A 68 3.87 -9.15 5.94
CA LEU A 68 4.45 -7.81 5.85
C LEU A 68 4.08 -6.98 7.09
N ALA A 69 2.80 -6.94 7.48
CA ALA A 69 2.36 -6.20 8.65
C ALA A 69 3.06 -6.69 9.94
N ARG A 70 2.98 -7.99 10.22
CA ARG A 70 3.40 -8.54 11.51
C ARG A 70 4.91 -8.72 11.63
N ALA A 71 5.55 -9.31 10.62
CA ALA A 71 6.95 -9.68 10.69
C ALA A 71 7.91 -8.55 10.28
N VAL A 72 7.49 -7.67 9.35
CA VAL A 72 8.37 -6.62 8.80
C VAL A 72 8.07 -5.26 9.41
N LEU A 73 6.79 -4.88 9.49
CA LEU A 73 6.39 -3.58 10.06
C LEU A 73 6.23 -3.64 11.58
N GLY A 74 6.13 -4.83 12.18
CA GLY A 74 5.98 -4.99 13.63
C GLY A 74 4.62 -4.55 14.15
N THR A 75 3.56 -4.74 13.38
CA THR A 75 2.19 -4.33 13.73
C THR A 75 1.17 -5.43 13.53
N ASN A 76 0.16 -5.47 14.40
CA ASN A 76 -1.04 -6.28 14.22
C ASN A 76 -2.20 -5.48 13.58
N ASN A 77 -1.97 -4.22 13.23
CA ASN A 77 -2.96 -3.37 12.57
C ASN A 77 -3.08 -3.79 11.10
N ILE A 78 -3.88 -4.82 10.84
CA ILE A 78 -4.21 -5.25 9.49
C ILE A 78 -5.69 -5.57 9.39
N ASP A 79 -6.32 -5.14 8.30
CA ASP A 79 -7.74 -5.34 8.03
C ASP A 79 -7.97 -5.60 6.53
N SER A 80 -9.19 -5.94 6.12
CA SER A 80 -9.55 -6.20 4.71
C SER A 80 -10.87 -5.54 4.30
N CYS A 81 -11.07 -5.36 2.98
CA CYS A 81 -12.25 -4.68 2.44
C CYS A 81 -13.60 -5.36 2.73
N ASN A 82 -13.62 -6.64 3.14
CA ASN A 82 -14.85 -7.33 3.47
C ASN A 82 -15.12 -7.25 4.98
N ARG A 83 -15.65 -6.11 5.41
CA ARG A 83 -16.30 -5.99 6.71
C ARG A 83 -17.80 -6.14 6.47
N THR A 84 -18.27 -7.38 6.50
CA THR A 84 -19.71 -7.67 6.62
C THR A 84 -20.24 -7.15 7.94
#